data_AF-A0AAD1YX11-F1
#
_entry.id   AF-A0AAD1YX11-F1
#
_cell.length_a   1.000
_cell.length_b   1.000
_cell.length_c   1.000
_cell.angle_alpha   90.00
_cell.angle_beta   90.00
_cell.angle_gamma   90.00
#
_symmetry.space_group_name_H-M   'P 1'
#
loop_
_entity.id
_entity.type
_entity.pdbx_description
1 polymer ?
#
loop_
_entity_poly.entity_id
_entity_poly.type
_entity_poly.pdbx_seq_one_letter_code
_entity_poly.pdbx_strand_id
1 'polypeptide(L)'
;MPERNVVSCEDFVAVYITIKKIVKLLLFLLRSSNASKYASLDLSRIDRIIRCSLSSQGLLAAAVEPVPESNVSSVEERSMEDRERWWKMGLKAISDGKLGVLLLSGGQVLMER
;
A
#
# COMPACT_ATOMS: atom_id res chain seq x y z
N MET A 1 41.18 -55.09 -6.41
CA MET A 1 40.61 -54.48 -5.19
C MET A 1 40.50 -52.98 -5.44
N PRO A 2 39.36 -52.31 -5.19
CA PRO A 2 39.23 -50.89 -5.51
C PRO A 2 39.94 -50.04 -4.45
N GLU A 3 40.72 -49.06 -4.91
CA GLU A 3 41.35 -48.05 -4.06
C GLU A 3 40.25 -47.27 -3.32
N ARG A 4 40.29 -47.33 -1.99
CA ARG A 4 39.45 -46.48 -1.15
C ARG A 4 40.00 -45.06 -1.28
N ASN A 5 39.24 -44.18 -1.94
CA ASN A 5 39.47 -42.73 -1.93
C ASN A 5 39.44 -42.26 -0.47
N VAL A 6 40.61 -42.12 0.14
CA VAL A 6 40.76 -41.52 1.47
C VAL A 6 40.62 -40.02 1.25
N VAL A 7 39.43 -39.49 1.53
CA VAL A 7 39.18 -38.05 1.52
C VAL A 7 40.12 -37.42 2.55
N SER A 8 41.00 -36.51 2.11
CA SER A 8 42.01 -35.91 2.98
C SER A 8 41.33 -35.02 4.01
N CYS A 9 41.95 -34.86 5.18
CA CYS A 9 41.49 -33.92 6.21
C CYS A 9 41.32 -32.50 5.64
N GLU A 10 42.14 -32.15 4.64
CA GLU A 10 42.07 -30.88 3.90
C GLU A 10 40.77 -30.73 3.09
N ASP A 11 40.27 -31.81 2.48
CA ASP A 11 39.03 -31.81 1.72
C ASP A 11 37.82 -31.55 2.63
N PHE A 12 37.82 -32.12 3.83
CA PHE A 12 36.76 -31.90 4.82
C PHE A 12 36.74 -30.44 5.30
N VAL A 13 37.91 -29.86 5.56
CA VAL A 13 38.05 -28.45 5.94
C VAL A 13 37.58 -27.53 4.80
N ALA A 14 37.91 -27.85 3.54
CA ALA A 14 37.47 -27.11 2.37
C ALA A 14 35.95 -27.15 2.18
N VAL A 15 35.33 -28.33 2.35
CA VAL A 15 33.86 -28.49 2.31
C VAL A 15 33.20 -27.68 3.42
N TYR A 16 33.70 -27.76 4.65
CA TYR A 16 33.15 -27.01 5.78
C TYR A 16 33.24 -25.50 5.60
N ILE A 17 34.39 -25.00 5.10
CA ILE A 17 34.57 -23.58 4.79
C ILE A 17 33.60 -23.16 3.68
N THR A 18 33.41 -23.99 2.67
CA THR A 18 32.49 -23.71 1.55
C THR A 18 31.03 -23.67 2.02
N ILE A 19 30.60 -24.63 2.84
CA ILE A 19 29.26 -24.64 3.45
C ILE A 19 29.07 -23.39 4.31
N LYS A 20 30.05 -23.02 5.15
CA LYS A 20 29.98 -21.78 5.94
C LYS A 20 29.86 -20.52 5.08
N LYS A 21 30.59 -20.45 3.96
CA LYS A 21 30.50 -19.33 3.01
C LYS A 21 29.11 -19.26 2.36
N ILE A 22 28.56 -20.40 1.94
CA ILE A 22 27.23 -20.49 1.34
C ILE A 22 26.16 -20.04 2.34
N VAL A 23 26.20 -20.52 3.59
CA VAL A 23 25.24 -20.12 4.64
C VAL A 23 25.32 -18.62 4.92
N LYS A 24 26.53 -18.06 4.99
CA LYS A 24 26.72 -16.61 5.20
C LYS A 24 26.19 -15.79 4.03
N LEU A 25 26.42 -16.24 2.79
CA LEU A 25 25.89 -15.62 1.58
C LEU A 25 24.35 -15.69 1.56
N LEU A 26 23.75 -16.83 1.91
CA LEU A 26 22.31 -17.00 1.97
C LEU A 26 21.66 -16.05 3.00
N LEU A 27 22.25 -15.94 4.20
CA LEU A 27 21.84 -15.00 5.23
C LEU A 27 21.96 -13.54 4.78
N PHE A 28 23.01 -13.20 4.05
CA PHE A 28 23.20 -11.86 3.48
C PHE A 28 22.14 -11.55 2.41
N LEU A 29 21.86 -12.49 1.51
CA LEU A 29 20.83 -12.34 0.48
C LEU A 29 19.43 -12.22 1.07
N LEU A 30 19.10 -13.02 2.08
CA LEU A 30 17.82 -12.93 2.80
C LEU A 30 17.67 -11.58 3.52
N ARG A 31 18.75 -11.05 4.11
CA ARG A 31 18.77 -9.70 4.70
C ARG A 31 18.61 -8.62 3.63
N SER A 32 19.34 -8.72 2.52
CA SER A 32 19.29 -7.75 1.42
C SER A 32 17.93 -7.70 0.75
N SER A 33 17.27 -8.84 0.56
CA SER A 33 15.94 -8.92 -0.06
C SER A 33 14.84 -8.27 0.79
N ASN A 34 15.03 -8.21 2.10
CA ASN A 34 14.04 -7.68 3.03
C ASN A 34 14.37 -6.26 3.48
N ALA A 35 15.64 -5.85 3.43
CA ALA A 35 16.06 -4.50 3.79
C ALA A 35 15.31 -3.41 3.02
N SER A 36 15.08 -3.59 1.71
CA SER A 36 14.32 -2.63 0.89
C SER A 36 12.83 -2.56 1.26
N LYS A 37 12.23 -3.69 1.67
CA LYS A 37 10.82 -3.78 2.05
C LYS A 37 10.53 -3.02 3.34
N TYR A 38 11.46 -3.08 4.30
CA TYR A 38 11.30 -2.41 5.58
C TYR A 38 11.85 -0.98 5.59
N ALA A 39 12.80 -0.64 4.71
CA ALA A 39 13.37 0.70 4.62
C ALA A 39 12.33 1.78 4.23
N SER A 40 11.28 1.41 3.47
CA SER A 40 10.20 2.34 3.10
C SER A 40 9.09 2.46 4.14
N LEU A 41 9.14 1.70 5.24
CA LEU A 41 8.10 1.67 6.25
C LEU A 41 8.46 2.55 7.45
N ASP A 42 7.56 3.45 7.81
CA ASP A 42 7.62 4.20 9.06
C ASP A 42 6.94 3.38 10.18
N LEU A 43 7.76 2.65 10.95
CA LEU A 43 7.28 1.77 12.01
C LEU A 43 6.56 2.53 13.13
N SER A 44 7.01 3.74 13.45
CA SER A 44 6.38 4.59 14.48
C SER A 44 4.99 5.05 14.05
N ARG A 45 4.82 5.39 12.77
CA ARG A 45 3.51 5.74 12.21
C ARG A 45 2.57 4.53 12.16
N ILE A 46 3.06 3.36 11.75
CA ILE A 46 2.26 2.12 11.72
C ILE A 46 1.76 1.76 13.12
N ASP A 47 2.66 1.76 14.11
CA ASP A 47 2.31 1.50 15.51
C ASP A 47 1.23 2.47 16.02
N ARG A 48 1.37 3.77 15.71
CA ARG A 48 0.36 4.78 16.05
C ARG A 48 -1.00 4.47 15.42
N ILE A 49 -1.03 4.14 14.13
CA ILE A 49 -2.27 3.80 13.41
C ILE A 49 -2.95 2.59 14.08
N ILE A 50 -2.20 1.51 14.30
CA ILE A 50 -2.73 0.28 14.90
C ILE A 50 -3.32 0.57 16.28
N ARG A 51 -2.58 1.27 17.15
CA ARG A 51 -3.06 1.61 18.50
C ARG A 51 -4.35 2.43 18.43
N CYS A 52 -4.39 3.47 17.61
CA CYS A 52 -5.58 4.31 17.46
C CYS A 52 -6.79 3.51 16.94
N SER A 53 -6.61 2.69 15.89
CA SER A 53 -7.70 1.92 15.29
C SER A 53 -8.27 0.86 16.23
N LEU A 54 -7.43 0.23 17.06
CA LEU A 54 -7.88 -0.75 18.05
C LEU A 54 -8.54 -0.07 19.26
N SER A 55 -8.05 1.09 19.67
CA SER A 55 -8.61 1.84 20.81
C SER A 55 -9.89 2.60 20.48
N SER A 56 -10.22 2.85 19.21
CA SER A 56 -11.41 3.63 18.82
C SER A 56 -12.71 2.83 18.71
N GLN A 57 -12.70 1.52 18.96
CA GLN A 57 -13.92 0.72 18.98
C GLN A 57 -14.82 1.14 20.15
N GLY A 58 -15.99 1.71 19.86
CA GLY A 58 -17.01 2.04 20.85
C GLY A 58 -17.19 3.52 21.20
N LEU A 59 -16.60 4.47 20.45
CA LEU A 59 -17.01 5.87 20.56
C LEU A 59 -18.46 6.04 20.11
N LEU A 60 -19.26 6.74 20.91
CA LEU A 60 -20.63 7.13 20.57
C LEU A 60 -20.62 7.88 19.23
N ALA A 61 -21.42 7.41 18.28
CA ALA A 61 -21.62 8.13 17.03
C ALA A 61 -22.14 9.53 17.35
N ALA A 62 -21.47 10.55 16.81
CA ALA A 62 -21.98 11.92 16.88
C ALA A 62 -23.40 11.97 16.30
N ALA A 63 -24.23 12.87 16.84
CA ALA A 63 -25.55 13.11 16.27
C ALA A 63 -25.40 13.47 14.78
N VAL A 64 -26.08 12.72 13.92
CA VAL A 64 -26.06 12.94 12.47
C VAL A 64 -27.18 13.93 12.15
N GLU A 65 -26.79 15.16 11.84
CA GLU A 65 -27.71 16.19 11.32
C GLU A 65 -27.67 16.22 9.79
N PRO A 66 -28.80 16.53 9.12
CA PRO A 66 -28.83 16.69 7.67
C PRO A 66 -27.98 17.89 7.23
N VAL A 67 -27.42 17.79 6.03
CA VAL A 67 -26.73 18.93 5.40
C VAL A 67 -27.77 20.05 5.16
N PRO A 68 -27.48 21.31 5.51
CA PRO A 68 -28.39 22.43 5.27
C PRO A 68 -28.79 22.56 3.81
N GLU A 69 -30.06 22.89 3.54
CA GLU A 69 -30.62 22.97 2.19
C GLU A 69 -29.89 23.95 1.28
N SER A 70 -29.33 25.03 1.84
CA SER A 70 -28.52 26.01 1.09
C SER A 70 -27.27 25.41 0.42
N ASN A 71 -26.80 24.25 0.90
CA ASN A 71 -25.57 23.60 0.45
C ASN A 71 -25.85 22.38 -0.46
N VAL A 72 -27.13 22.09 -0.71
CA VAL A 72 -27.58 20.93 -1.47
C VAL A 72 -28.21 21.40 -2.77
N SER A 73 -27.96 20.69 -3.87
CA SER A 73 -28.61 20.98 -5.14
C SER A 73 -28.86 19.71 -5.95
N SER A 74 -30.13 19.34 -6.09
CA SER A 74 -30.59 18.21 -6.91
C SER A 74 -30.59 18.58 -8.39
N VAL A 75 -30.44 17.59 -9.28
CA VAL A 75 -30.43 17.82 -10.74
C VAL A 75 -31.84 18.03 -11.27
N GLU A 76 -32.80 17.39 -10.62
CA GLU A 76 -34.21 17.30 -10.99
C GLU A 76 -34.98 18.58 -10.67
N GLU A 77 -34.69 19.23 -9.54
CA GLU A 77 -35.40 20.44 -9.09
C GLU A 77 -34.76 21.74 -9.64
N ARG A 78 -33.60 21.63 -10.30
CA ARG A 78 -32.86 22.78 -10.84
C ARG A 78 -33.53 23.38 -12.07
N SER A 79 -33.58 24.71 -12.11
CA SER A 79 -34.00 25.48 -13.29
C SER A 79 -33.15 25.13 -14.51
N MET A 80 -33.72 25.30 -15.71
CA MET A 80 -32.97 25.10 -16.95
C MET A 80 -31.83 26.12 -17.08
N GLU A 81 -32.04 27.34 -16.59
CA GLU A 81 -31.06 28.42 -16.58
C GLU A 81 -29.83 28.06 -15.73
N ASP A 82 -30.03 27.51 -14.53
CA ASP A 82 -28.92 27.12 -13.65
C ASP A 82 -28.14 25.95 -14.21
N ARG A 83 -28.83 24.96 -14.81
CA ARG A 83 -28.19 23.81 -15.47
C ARG A 83 -27.27 24.27 -16.59
N GLU A 84 -27.75 25.14 -17.47
CA GLU A 84 -26.98 25.68 -18.59
C GLU A 84 -25.80 26.52 -18.10
N ARG A 85 -26.02 27.35 -17.08
CA ARG A 85 -24.97 28.17 -16.46
C ARG A 85 -23.85 27.29 -15.90
N TRP A 86 -24.18 26.26 -15.13
CA TRP A 86 -23.20 25.37 -14.51
C TRP A 86 -22.45 24.55 -15.55
N TRP A 87 -23.15 24.08 -16.58
CA TRP A 87 -22.56 23.36 -17.71
C TRP A 87 -21.50 24.21 -18.42
N LYS A 88 -21.83 25.47 -18.76
CA LYS A 88 -20.89 26.42 -19.38
C LYS A 88 -19.69 26.71 -18.47
N MET A 89 -19.92 26.89 -17.17
CA MET A 89 -18.83 27.11 -16.21
C MET A 89 -17.88 25.92 -16.13
N GLY A 90 -18.40 24.69 -16.10
CA GLY A 90 -17.61 23.47 -16.11
C GLY A 90 -16.79 23.30 -17.39
N LEU A 91 -17.42 23.48 -18.55
CA LEU A 91 -16.72 23.42 -19.84
C LEU A 91 -15.61 24.47 -19.97
N LYS A 92 -15.85 25.69 -19.45
CA LYS A 92 -14.81 26.71 -19.40
C LYS A 92 -13.63 26.31 -18.51
N ALA A 93 -13.90 25.70 -17.35
CA ALA A 93 -12.82 25.20 -16.49
C ALA A 93 -12.00 24.10 -17.18
N ILE A 94 -12.65 23.25 -17.98
CA ILE A 94 -11.97 22.24 -18.81
C ILE A 94 -11.10 22.92 -19.88
N SER A 95 -11.64 23.89 -20.63
CA SER A 95 -10.89 24.58 -21.70
C SER A 95 -9.71 25.37 -21.16
N ASP A 96 -9.84 25.94 -19.96
CA ASP A 96 -8.78 26.68 -19.28
C ASP A 96 -7.71 25.76 -18.64
N GLY A 97 -7.87 24.43 -18.73
CA GLY A 97 -6.93 23.47 -18.13
C GLY A 97 -6.97 23.44 -16.59
N LYS A 98 -8.09 23.85 -15.97
CA LYS A 98 -8.23 23.96 -14.51
C LYS A 98 -8.85 22.71 -13.85
N LEU A 99 -9.19 21.68 -14.63
CA LEU A 99 -9.81 20.45 -14.14
C LEU A 99 -8.83 19.28 -14.17
N GLY A 100 -8.73 18.54 -13.06
CA GLY A 100 -8.05 17.25 -12.96
C GLY A 100 -8.98 16.17 -12.40
N VAL A 101 -8.69 14.90 -12.73
CA VAL A 101 -9.47 13.74 -12.24
C VAL A 101 -8.56 12.84 -11.41
N LEU A 102 -8.98 12.52 -10.18
CA LEU A 102 -8.34 11.52 -9.33
C LEU A 102 -9.13 10.22 -9.39
N LEU A 103 -8.59 9.22 -10.08
CA LEU A 103 -9.19 7.89 -10.16
C LEU A 103 -8.70 7.01 -9.01
N LEU A 104 -9.63 6.56 -8.15
CA LEU A 104 -9.34 5.64 -7.04
C LEU A 104 -9.51 4.18 -7.49
N SER A 105 -8.47 3.59 -8.07
CA SER A 105 -8.49 2.23 -8.65
C SER A 105 -7.67 1.17 -7.88
N GLY A 106 -7.18 1.50 -6.68
CA GLY A 106 -6.28 0.62 -5.89
C GLY A 106 -6.96 -0.50 -5.08
N GLY A 107 -8.24 -0.79 -5.31
CA GLY A 107 -8.97 -1.84 -4.59
C GLY A 107 -8.54 -3.25 -5.00
N GLN A 108 -8.47 -4.18 -4.04
CA GLN A 108 -8.24 -5.61 -4.30
C GLN A 108 -9.55 -6.39 -4.12
N VAL A 109 -9.86 -7.30 -5.05
CA VAL A 109 -10.95 -8.26 -4.92
C VAL A 109 -10.39 -9.54 -4.31
N LEU A 110 -10.95 -9.98 -3.18
CA LEU A 110 -10.66 -11.30 -2.62
C LEU A 110 -11.42 -12.33 -3.47
N MET A 111 -10.73 -13.02 -4.38
CA MET A 111 -11.33 -14.18 -5.04
C MET A 111 -11.33 -15.35 -4.06
N GLU A 112 -12.51 -15.66 -3.54
CA GLU A 112 -12.76 -16.89 -2.80
C GLU A 112 -12.65 -18.06 -3.80
N ARG A 113 -11.69 -18.95 -3.57
CA ARG A 113 -11.48 -20.18 -4.37
C ARG A 113 -12.27 -21.33 -3.77
#